data_AF-A0A4R4BMQ8-F1
#
_entry.id   AF-A0A4R4BMQ8-F1
#
_cell.length_a   1.000
_cell.length_b   1.000
_cell.length_c   1.000
_cell.angle_alpha   90.00
_cell.angle_beta   90.00
_cell.angle_gamma   90.00
#
_symmetry.space_group_name_H-M   'P 1'
#
loop_
_entity.id
_entity.type
_entity.pdbx_description
1 polymer ?
#
loop_
_entity_poly.entity_id
_entity_poly.type
_entity_poly.pdbx_seq_one_letter_code
_entity_poly.pdbx_strand_id
1 'polypeptide(L)' 'MRKHYDKEFKAKVALDAVRSEKTIQEIAKAFAVHPNLVSLWKRQLLENAGKLFE' A
#
# COMPACT_ATOMS: atom_id res chain seq x y z
N MET A 1 -12.61 -16.75 -2.64
CA MET A 1 -11.33 -17.02 -1.97
C MET A 1 -10.67 -15.68 -1.63
N ARG A 2 -10.57 -15.29 -0.34
CA ARG A 2 -9.92 -14.03 0.04
C ARG A 2 -8.40 -14.19 -0.16
N LYS A 3 -7.79 -13.38 -1.04
CA LYS A 3 -6.33 -13.27 -1.09
C LYS A 3 -5.87 -12.65 0.24
N HIS A 4 -5.19 -13.44 1.06
CA HIS A 4 -4.53 -12.92 2.26
C HIS A 4 -3.22 -12.27 1.81
N TYR A 5 -3.06 -10.99 2.12
CA TYR A 5 -1.82 -10.26 1.90
C TYR A 5 -1.14 -10.07 3.25
N ASP A 6 0.13 -10.47 3.34
CA ASP A 6 0.95 -10.30 4.54
C ASP A 6 1.13 -8.83 4.90
N LYS A 7 1.37 -8.59 6.20
CA LYS A 7 1.57 -7.23 6.72
C LYS A 7 2.75 -6.53 6.03
N GLU A 8 3.84 -7.26 5.80
CA GLU A 8 5.02 -6.78 5.07
C GLU A 8 4.70 -6.43 3.62
N PHE A 9 3.88 -7.26 2.95
CA PHE A 9 3.47 -6.99 1.57
C PHE A 9 2.63 -5.72 1.46
N LYS A 10 1.65 -5.54 2.35
CA LYS A 10 0.84 -4.31 2.42
C LYS A 10 1.70 -3.08 2.70
N ALA A 11 2.66 -3.19 3.63
CA ALA A 11 3.58 -2.10 3.95
C ALA A 11 4.45 -1.73 2.74
N LYS A 12 4.99 -2.71 2.02
CA LYS A 12 5.79 -2.49 0.81
C LYS A 12 4.99 -1.77 -0.28
N VAL A 13 3.77 -2.25 -0.57
CA VAL A 13 2.88 -1.63 -1.57
C VAL A 13 2.48 -0.21 -1.15
N ALA A 14 2.16 -0.01 0.12
CA ALA A 14 1.82 1.31 0.65
C ALA A 14 3.00 2.28 0.58
N LEU A 15 4.22 1.81 0.87
CA LEU A 15 5.43 2.63 0.83
C LEU A 15 5.75 3.08 -0.61
N ASP A 16 5.67 2.15 -1.58
CA ASP A 16 5.81 2.46 -3.01
C ASP A 16 4.76 3.51 -3.44
N ALA A 17 3.54 3.37 -2.94
CA ALA A 17 2.43 4.29 -3.23
C ALA A 17 2.58 5.66 -2.55
N VAL A 18 3.25 5.75 -1.39
CA VAL A 18 3.58 7.00 -0.70
C VAL A 18 4.75 7.71 -1.41
N ARG A 19 5.73 6.96 -1.90
CA ARG A 19 6.89 7.51 -2.62
C ARG A 19 6.50 8.22 -3.92
N SER A 20 5.30 7.98 -4.47
CA SER A 20 4.79 8.59 -5.71
C SER A 20 5.69 8.41 -6.94
N GLU A 21 6.67 7.50 -6.90
CA GLU A 21 7.54 7.17 -8.05
C GLU A 21 6.76 6.48 -9.17
N LYS A 22 5.64 5.84 -8.83
CA LYS A 22 4.76 5.12 -9.76
C LYS A 22 3.31 5.43 -9.46
N THR A 23 2.47 5.40 -10.49
CA THR A 23 1.03 5.59 -10.29
C THR A 23 0.43 4.40 -9.53
N ILE A 24 -0.70 4.64 -8.83
CA ILE A 24 -1.46 3.58 -8.14
C ILE A 24 -1.79 2.42 -9.10
N GLN A 25 -2.03 2.72 -10.38
CA GLN A 25 -2.32 1.70 -11.39
C GLN A 25 -1.09 0.85 -11.75
N GLU A 26 0.09 1.47 -11.87
CA GLU A 26 1.33 0.74 -12.13
C GLU A 26 1.75 -0.12 -10.95
N ILE A 27 1.61 0.40 -9.72
CA ILE A 27 1.86 -0.36 -8.50
C ILE A 27 0.87 -1.53 -8.41
N ALA A 28 -0.41 -1.28 -8.66
CA ALA A 28 -1.44 -2.32 -8.73
C ALA A 28 -1.06 -3.43 -9.72
N LYS A 29 -0.57 -3.06 -10.90
CA LYS A 29 -0.14 -4.01 -11.93
C LYS A 29 1.13 -4.76 -11.53
N ALA A 30 2.13 -4.05 -11.00
CA ALA A 30 3.42 -4.63 -10.58
C ALA A 30 3.27 -5.64 -9.43
N PHE A 31 2.37 -5.36 -8.49
CA PHE A 31 2.11 -6.22 -7.34
C PHE A 31 0.89 -7.14 -7.54
N ALA A 32 0.28 -7.15 -8.72
CA ALA A 32 -0.94 -7.90 -9.05
C ALA A 32 -2.08 -7.73 -8.02
N VAL A 33 -2.22 -6.51 -7.52
CA VAL A 33 -3.24 -6.10 -6.54
C VAL A 33 -4.23 -5.14 -7.17
N HIS A 34 -5.42 -5.04 -6.58
CA HIS A 34 -6.41 -4.07 -7.05
C HIS A 34 -5.98 -2.65 -6.68
N PRO A 35 -6.07 -1.64 -7.58
CA PRO A 35 -5.66 -0.26 -7.29
C PRO A 35 -6.38 0.34 -6.07
N ASN A 36 -7.63 -0.05 -5.83
CA ASN A 36 -8.37 0.37 -4.63
C ASN A 36 -7.71 -0.11 -3.31
N LEU A 37 -7.05 -1.28 -3.31
CA LEU A 37 -6.30 -1.79 -2.15
C LEU A 37 -5.02 -0.99 -1.93
N VAL A 38 -4.33 -0.60 -3.02
CA VAL A 38 -3.14 0.25 -2.95
C VAL A 38 -3.48 1.59 -2.32
N SER A 39 -4.56 2.24 -2.75
CA SER A 39 -5.05 3.48 -2.15
C SER A 39 -5.40 3.32 -0.67
N LEU A 40 -6.08 2.23 -0.31
CA LEU A 40 -6.43 1.90 1.07
C LEU A 40 -5.16 1.75 1.93
N TRP A 41 -4.20 0.95 1.49
CA TRP A 41 -2.97 0.70 2.26
C TRP A 41 -2.08 1.92 2.34
N LYS A 42 -2.01 2.73 1.28
CA LYS A 42 -1.35 4.04 1.30
C LYS A 42 -1.94 4.92 2.40
N ARG A 43 -3.27 5.03 2.47
CA ARG A 43 -3.94 5.82 3.50
C ARG A 43 -3.69 5.26 4.89
N GLN A 44 -3.82 3.94 5.07
CA GLN A 44 -3.52 3.28 6.34
C GLN A 44 -2.08 3.51 6.79
N LEU A 45 -1.10 3.48 5.87
CA LEU A 45 0.29 3.74 6.20
C LEU A 45 0.47 5.19 6.67
N LEU A 46 -0.12 6.18 5.98
CA LEU A 46 -0.04 7.59 6.38
C LEU A 46 -0.74 7.87 7.72
N GLU A 47 -1.92 7.28 7.95
CA GLU A 47 -2.69 7.44 9.20
C GLU A 47 -2.00 6.78 10.39
N ASN A 48 -1.29 5.66 10.18
CA ASN A 48 -0.54 4.98 11.24
C ASN A 48 0.92 5.45 11.37
N ALA A 49 1.48 6.09 10.34
CA ALA A 49 2.86 6.59 10.38
C ALA A 49 3.06 7.61 11.49
N GLY A 50 2.10 8.50 11.73
CA GLY A 50 2.18 9.46 12.84
C GLY A 50 2.23 8.79 14.22
N LYS A 51 1.51 7.68 14.39
CA LYS A 51 1.47 6.90 15.65
C LYS A 51 2.75 6.13 15.94
N LEU A 52 3.65 5.98 14.96
CA LEU A 52 4.94 5.31 15.16
C LEU A 52 5.99 6.21 15.83
N PHE A 53 5.73 7.52 15.95
CA PHE A 53 6.65 8.51 16.51
C PHE A 53 6.14 9.12 17.83
N GLU A 54 5.15 8.50 18.48
CA GLU A 54 4.57 8.91 19.78
C GLU A 54 5.12 8.06 20.94
#